data_AF-A0A5P9GLA1-F1
#
_entry.id   AF-A0A5P9GLA1-F1
#
_cell.length_a   1.000
_cell.length_b   1.000
_cell.length_c   1.000
_cell.angle_alpha   90.00
_cell.angle_beta   90.00
_cell.angle_gamma   90.00
#
_symmetry.space_group_name_H-M   'P 1'
#
loop_
_entity.id
_entity.type
_entity.pdbx_description
1 polymer ?
#
loop_
_entity_poly.entity_id
_entity_poly.type
_entity_poly.pdbx_seq_one_letter_code
_entity_poly.pdbx_strand_id
1 'polypeptide(L)'
;MKLSGSPFLALAAFALPATAPSTALAQAYQCRMPSVSSVPQVAPDGPRREMPVTGYTMALSWSPEFCKPRQGNRSHRTQCSSDNGRFGLVVHGFWPQGPRGQWPQWCSTRARLTPREVRANLCMMPSPRLVARQWAKHGSCRFRRPETYFKVTRILWESYRIPDFDRISREDGLTAGRIRQAFAHANRGIEASAVGVKLNERGWLKELRICYNARFRPTRCDARRYGARDSQRAKIWRGL
;
A
#
# COMPACT_ATOMS: atom_id res chain seq x y z
N MET A 1 -20.02 57.83 65.33
CA MET A 1 -19.45 57.89 63.95
C MET A 1 -18.96 56.51 63.57
N LYS A 2 -19.44 55.97 62.44
CA LYS A 2 -19.16 54.63 61.91
C LYS A 2 -17.83 54.62 61.15
N LEU A 3 -16.94 53.67 61.45
CA LEU A 3 -15.81 53.22 60.60
C LEU A 3 -15.58 51.74 60.98
N SER A 4 -16.18 50.75 60.33
CA SER A 4 -15.80 50.10 59.05
C SER A 4 -14.33 49.66 58.98
N GLY A 5 -14.06 48.41 59.38
CA GLY A 5 -12.81 47.70 59.13
C GLY A 5 -13.10 46.39 58.41
N SER A 6 -12.75 46.31 57.13
CA SER A 6 -12.81 45.09 56.31
C SER A 6 -11.58 44.21 56.57
N PRO A 7 -11.71 42.87 56.58
CA PRO A 7 -10.56 41.99 56.67
C PRO A 7 -9.88 41.84 55.30
N PHE A 8 -8.56 41.98 55.27
CA PHE A 8 -7.73 41.65 54.10
C PHE A 8 -7.73 40.13 53.90
N LEU A 9 -8.41 39.67 52.85
CA LEU A 9 -8.24 38.31 52.31
C LEU A 9 -6.95 38.26 51.48
N ALA A 10 -5.95 37.51 51.96
CA ALA A 10 -4.77 37.16 51.19
C ALA A 10 -5.15 36.11 50.12
N LEU A 11 -5.22 36.51 48.85
CA LEU A 11 -5.30 35.57 47.73
C LEU A 11 -3.92 35.00 47.44
N ALA A 12 -3.72 33.72 47.80
CA ALA A 12 -2.60 32.93 47.32
C ALA A 12 -2.82 32.61 45.83
N ALA A 13 -2.06 33.26 44.95
CA ALA A 13 -2.06 32.96 43.53
C ALA A 13 -1.32 31.64 43.27
N PHE A 14 -2.08 30.54 43.13
CA PHE A 14 -1.55 29.28 42.59
C PHE A 14 -1.28 29.47 41.10
N ALA A 15 -0.01 29.65 40.75
CA ALA A 15 0.46 29.60 39.36
C ALA A 15 0.39 28.15 38.87
N LEU A 16 -0.67 27.81 38.13
CA LEU A 16 -0.77 26.56 37.39
C LEU A 16 0.26 26.58 36.25
N PRO A 17 1.20 25.61 36.17
CA PRO A 17 2.11 25.52 35.05
C PRO A 17 1.31 25.17 33.79
N ALA A 18 1.31 26.08 32.82
CA ALA A 18 0.76 25.84 31.50
C ALA A 18 1.59 24.74 30.81
N THR A 19 1.15 23.49 30.92
CA THR A 19 1.67 22.40 30.11
C THR A 19 1.21 22.62 28.68
N ALA A 20 2.06 23.25 27.87
CA ALA A 20 1.86 23.31 26.44
C ALA A 20 1.70 21.86 25.92
N PRO A 21 0.64 21.54 25.16
CA PRO A 21 0.51 20.22 24.59
C PRO A 21 1.69 20.00 23.65
N SER A 22 2.56 19.06 24.00
CA SER A 22 3.56 18.52 23.09
C SER A 22 2.82 18.08 21.85
N THR A 23 2.88 18.86 20.78
CA THR A 23 2.46 18.41 19.47
C THR A 23 3.37 17.25 19.14
N ALA A 24 2.90 16.03 19.39
CA ALA A 24 3.51 14.83 18.89
C ALA A 24 3.74 15.10 17.41
N LEU A 25 5.00 15.26 17.02
CA LEU A 25 5.37 15.35 15.62
C LEU A 25 4.87 14.04 15.01
N ALA A 26 3.71 14.12 14.36
CA ALA A 26 3.27 13.10 13.44
C ALA A 26 4.46 12.93 12.51
N GLN A 27 5.19 11.84 12.67
CA GLN A 27 6.19 11.42 11.72
C GLN A 27 5.38 11.11 10.47
N ALA A 28 5.04 12.14 9.70
CA ALA A 28 4.65 11.97 8.32
C ALA A 28 5.76 11.08 7.77
N TYR A 29 5.40 9.87 7.35
CA TYR A 29 6.32 8.94 6.71
C TYR A 29 6.94 9.70 5.54
N GLN A 30 8.09 10.35 5.77
CA GLN A 30 8.69 11.24 4.79
C GLN A 30 9.30 10.33 3.75
N CYS A 31 8.51 10.04 2.74
CA CYS A 31 8.98 9.37 1.56
C CYS A 31 9.86 10.34 0.78
N ARG A 32 11.17 10.28 1.03
CA ARG A 32 12.19 11.05 0.32
C ARG A 32 12.70 10.19 -0.81
N MET A 33 12.13 10.36 -2.00
CA MET A 33 12.50 9.58 -3.17
C MET A 33 13.56 10.29 -4.02
N PRO A 34 14.53 9.54 -4.58
CA PRO A 34 15.55 10.10 -5.44
C PRO A 34 14.93 10.73 -6.69
N SER A 35 15.67 11.64 -7.31
CA SER A 35 15.35 12.10 -8.66
C SER A 35 15.39 10.93 -9.65
N VAL A 36 14.49 10.93 -10.62
CA VAL A 36 14.50 9.99 -11.75
C VAL A 36 14.87 10.79 -12.98
N SER A 37 16.02 10.49 -13.60
CA SER A 37 16.50 11.17 -14.81
C SER A 37 15.95 10.52 -16.09
N SER A 38 15.70 9.21 -16.07
CA SER A 38 15.17 8.47 -17.21
C SER A 38 14.18 7.38 -16.78
N VAL A 39 13.25 7.04 -17.66
CA VAL A 39 12.31 5.94 -17.44
C VAL A 39 12.98 4.63 -17.84
N PRO A 40 13.09 3.63 -16.93
CA PRO A 40 13.71 2.36 -17.26
C PRO A 40 12.99 1.66 -18.42
N GLN A 41 13.77 1.10 -19.35
CA GLN A 41 13.24 0.29 -20.44
C GLN A 41 12.74 -1.06 -19.90
N VAL A 42 11.56 -1.47 -20.35
CA VAL A 42 10.91 -2.71 -19.93
C VAL A 42 10.51 -3.51 -21.17
N ALA A 43 11.12 -4.68 -21.33
CA ALA A 43 10.73 -5.65 -22.35
C ALA A 43 9.54 -6.50 -21.88
N PRO A 44 8.62 -6.88 -22.80
CA PRO A 44 7.59 -7.88 -22.53
C PRO A 44 8.17 -9.20 -22.04
N ASP A 45 7.56 -9.79 -21.01
CA ASP A 45 7.90 -11.11 -20.47
C ASP A 45 6.89 -12.19 -20.87
N GLY A 46 6.07 -11.91 -21.87
CA GLY A 46 5.00 -12.78 -22.32
C GLY A 46 4.24 -12.16 -23.49
N PRO A 47 3.30 -12.91 -24.07
CA PRO A 47 2.58 -12.47 -25.26
C PRO A 47 1.69 -11.27 -24.95
N ARG A 48 1.45 -10.45 -25.98
CA ARG A 48 0.36 -9.47 -25.98
C ARG A 48 -0.96 -10.21 -25.85
N ARG A 49 -1.84 -9.70 -25.01
CA ARG A 49 -3.19 -10.23 -24.87
C ARG A 49 -4.17 -9.09 -24.68
N GLU A 50 -5.08 -8.96 -25.65
CA GLU A 50 -6.15 -7.98 -25.64
C GLU A 50 -7.48 -8.69 -25.38
N MET A 51 -8.24 -8.18 -24.42
CA MET A 51 -9.56 -8.72 -24.06
C MET A 51 -10.35 -7.68 -23.25
N PRO A 52 -11.68 -7.82 -23.18
CA PRO A 52 -12.50 -6.97 -22.31
C PRO A 52 -12.05 -7.04 -20.85
N VAL A 53 -12.08 -5.89 -20.17
CA VAL A 53 -11.79 -5.80 -18.74
C VAL A 53 -13.07 -6.07 -17.94
N THR A 54 -13.02 -7.07 -17.05
CA THR A 54 -14.15 -7.50 -16.21
C THR A 54 -14.04 -7.03 -14.76
N GLY A 55 -12.86 -6.57 -14.36
CA GLY A 55 -12.59 -6.10 -13.01
C GLY A 55 -11.13 -5.74 -12.82
N TYR A 56 -10.72 -5.56 -11.57
CA TYR A 56 -9.35 -5.18 -11.25
C TYR A 56 -8.86 -5.87 -9.98
N THR A 57 -7.54 -5.93 -9.82
CA THR A 57 -6.90 -6.35 -8.57
C THR A 57 -5.89 -5.28 -8.19
N MET A 58 -6.01 -4.71 -6.99
CA MET A 58 -4.92 -3.95 -6.38
C MET A 58 -4.01 -4.93 -5.63
N ALA A 59 -2.79 -5.11 -6.11
CA ALA A 59 -1.80 -5.95 -5.48
C ALA A 59 -0.87 -5.12 -4.61
N LEU A 60 -0.79 -5.47 -3.32
CA LEU A 60 -0.01 -4.76 -2.31
C LEU A 60 1.08 -5.71 -1.77
N SER A 61 2.34 -5.45 -2.08
CA SER A 61 3.45 -6.29 -1.60
C SER A 61 3.84 -5.93 -0.17
N TRP A 62 4.11 -6.93 0.66
CA TRP A 62 4.70 -6.74 1.98
C TRP A 62 6.22 -6.57 1.85
N SER A 63 6.69 -5.33 1.97
CA SER A 63 8.09 -4.99 1.71
C SER A 63 9.08 -5.67 2.66
N PRO A 64 8.82 -5.87 3.97
CA PRO A 64 9.77 -6.56 4.84
C PRO A 64 10.10 -7.99 4.37
N GLU A 65 9.11 -8.76 3.92
CA GLU A 65 9.36 -10.11 3.34
C GLU A 65 10.03 -10.01 1.97
N PHE A 66 9.65 -9.04 1.13
CA PHE A 66 10.30 -8.82 -0.17
C PHE A 66 11.79 -8.46 -0.01
N CYS A 67 12.11 -7.58 0.94
CA CYS A 67 13.42 -7.01 1.12
C CYS A 67 14.38 -7.88 1.91
N LYS A 68 13.89 -8.80 2.77
CA LYS A 68 14.74 -9.71 3.55
C LYS A 68 15.86 -10.36 2.74
N PRO A 69 15.61 -11.03 1.59
CA PRO A 69 16.67 -11.62 0.78
C PRO A 69 17.37 -10.62 -0.17
N ARG A 70 17.11 -9.31 -0.06
CA ARG A 70 17.51 -8.27 -1.03
C ARG A 70 18.22 -7.06 -0.42
N GLN A 71 18.45 -7.02 0.90
CA GLN A 71 19.02 -5.85 1.59
C GLN A 71 20.35 -5.35 0.99
N GLY A 72 21.19 -6.25 0.46
CA GLY A 72 22.45 -5.90 -0.21
C GLY A 72 22.35 -5.69 -1.74
N ASN A 73 21.19 -5.91 -2.35
CA ASN A 73 21.04 -5.80 -3.80
C ASN A 73 20.77 -4.35 -4.22
N ARG A 74 21.76 -3.72 -4.87
CA ARG A 74 21.68 -2.33 -5.35
C ARG A 74 20.45 -2.04 -6.22
N SER A 75 19.97 -3.02 -7.01
CA SER A 75 18.77 -2.85 -7.85
C SER A 75 17.47 -2.68 -7.06
N HIS A 76 17.47 -3.02 -5.78
CA HIS A 76 16.33 -2.90 -4.86
C HIS A 76 16.56 -1.86 -3.76
N ARG A 77 17.66 -1.10 -3.81
CA ARG A 77 18.04 -0.16 -2.74
C ARG A 77 16.95 0.87 -2.45
N THR A 78 16.24 1.36 -3.47
CA THR A 78 15.13 2.33 -3.29
C THR A 78 14.06 1.85 -2.29
N GLN A 79 13.74 0.55 -2.29
CA GLN A 79 12.74 -0.04 -1.39
C GLN A 79 13.36 -0.67 -0.14
N CYS A 80 14.55 -1.24 -0.26
CA CYS A 80 15.10 -2.14 0.76
C CYS A 80 16.21 -1.54 1.62
N SER A 81 16.65 -0.31 1.32
CA SER A 81 17.49 0.48 2.24
C SER A 81 16.63 1.39 3.11
N SER A 82 17.19 1.85 4.22
CA SER A 82 16.57 2.88 5.07
C SER A 82 16.67 4.30 4.50
N ASP A 83 17.42 4.51 3.42
CA ASP A 83 17.75 5.85 2.89
C ASP A 83 16.52 6.62 2.38
N ASN A 84 15.48 5.90 1.95
CA ASN A 84 14.24 6.48 1.39
C ASN A 84 13.02 6.23 2.30
N GLY A 85 13.28 5.83 3.55
CA GLY A 85 12.28 5.39 4.51
C GLY A 85 12.15 3.86 4.57
N ARG A 86 11.28 3.41 5.49
CA ARG A 86 10.97 2.01 5.75
C ARG A 86 9.55 1.72 5.28
N PHE A 87 9.37 0.72 4.43
CA PHE A 87 8.10 0.44 3.76
C PHE A 87 7.40 -0.76 4.36
N GLY A 88 6.10 -0.64 4.63
CA GLY A 88 5.23 -1.77 4.96
C GLY A 88 4.63 -2.36 3.70
N LEU A 89 3.31 -2.27 3.58
CA LEU A 89 2.65 -2.51 2.31
C LEU A 89 3.03 -1.41 1.31
N VAL A 90 3.32 -1.82 0.08
CA VAL A 90 3.50 -0.95 -1.08
C VAL A 90 2.68 -1.47 -2.24
N VAL A 91 2.30 -0.60 -3.15
CA VAL A 91 1.64 -1.02 -4.39
C VAL A 91 2.63 -1.82 -5.23
N HIS A 92 2.30 -3.08 -5.50
CA HIS A 92 2.94 -3.85 -6.55
C HIS A 92 2.35 -3.44 -7.91
N GLY A 93 1.02 -3.30 -8.00
CA GLY A 93 0.35 -2.74 -9.15
C GLY A 93 -1.17 -2.85 -9.11
N PHE A 94 -1.81 -2.19 -10.08
CA PHE A 94 -3.25 -2.22 -10.27
C PHE A 94 -3.57 -2.94 -11.60
N TRP A 95 -4.11 -4.15 -11.52
CA TRP A 95 -4.15 -5.07 -12.66
C TRP A 95 -5.56 -5.26 -13.18
N PRO A 96 -5.85 -4.83 -14.42
CA PRO A 96 -7.08 -5.22 -15.09
C PRO A 96 -7.19 -6.75 -15.16
N GLN A 97 -8.38 -7.26 -14.86
CA GLN A 97 -8.75 -8.66 -15.01
C GLN A 97 -9.62 -8.82 -16.25
N GLY A 98 -9.63 -10.02 -16.83
CA GLY A 98 -10.48 -10.37 -17.96
C GLY A 98 -11.33 -11.61 -17.69
N PRO A 99 -12.05 -12.10 -18.71
CA PRO A 99 -12.91 -13.27 -18.58
C PRO A 99 -12.12 -14.54 -18.25
N ARG A 100 -12.77 -15.50 -17.59
CA ARG A 100 -12.25 -16.86 -17.35
C ARG A 100 -10.87 -16.90 -16.69
N GLY A 101 -10.62 -15.98 -15.74
CA GLY A 101 -9.37 -15.92 -14.98
C GLY A 101 -8.13 -15.50 -15.79
N GLN A 102 -8.32 -14.99 -17.01
CA GLN A 102 -7.27 -14.37 -17.80
C GLN A 102 -7.16 -12.87 -17.51
N TRP A 103 -6.10 -12.23 -17.99
CA TRP A 103 -5.88 -10.78 -17.84
C TRP A 103 -5.27 -10.19 -19.11
N PRO A 104 -5.71 -9.01 -19.56
CA PRO A 104 -5.02 -8.35 -20.66
C PRO A 104 -3.59 -7.97 -20.21
N GLN A 105 -2.63 -8.04 -21.14
CA GLN A 105 -1.26 -7.63 -20.87
C GLN A 105 -0.52 -7.15 -22.12
N TRP A 106 0.47 -6.29 -21.92
CA TRP A 106 1.38 -5.81 -22.97
C TRP A 106 0.64 -5.22 -24.19
N CYS A 107 -0.49 -4.57 -23.95
CA CYS A 107 -1.33 -3.98 -24.99
C CYS A 107 -0.61 -2.81 -25.66
N SER A 108 -0.89 -2.61 -26.95
CA SER A 108 -0.24 -1.57 -27.75
C SER A 108 -0.58 -0.18 -27.22
N THR A 109 0.42 0.68 -27.08
CA THR A 109 0.22 2.08 -26.69
C THR A 109 1.33 2.97 -27.25
N ARG A 110 0.97 4.19 -27.64
CA ARG A 110 1.93 5.26 -27.97
C ARG A 110 2.24 6.14 -26.76
N ALA A 111 1.47 6.04 -25.68
CA ALA A 111 1.64 6.88 -24.50
C ALA A 111 2.81 6.37 -23.66
N ARG A 112 3.74 7.29 -23.37
CA ARG A 112 4.99 7.01 -22.65
C ARG A 112 4.95 7.62 -21.26
N LEU A 113 5.57 6.93 -20.31
CA LEU A 113 5.87 7.50 -19.01
C LEU A 113 6.92 8.61 -19.13
N THR A 114 6.82 9.61 -18.27
CA THR A 114 7.86 10.63 -18.09
C THR A 114 8.65 10.35 -16.80
N PRO A 115 9.90 10.81 -16.66
CA PRO A 115 10.65 10.67 -15.42
C PRO A 115 9.93 11.32 -14.21
N ARG A 116 9.23 12.44 -14.45
CA ARG A 116 8.38 13.10 -13.45
C ARG A 116 7.26 12.19 -12.96
N GLU A 117 6.55 11.54 -13.88
CA GLU A 117 5.47 10.61 -13.52
C GLU A 117 6.02 9.41 -12.76
N VAL A 118 7.17 8.86 -13.17
CA VAL A 118 7.81 7.78 -12.41
C VAL A 118 8.12 8.21 -10.97
N ARG A 119 8.77 9.37 -10.80
CA ARG A 119 9.13 9.91 -9.48
C ARG A 119 7.91 10.12 -8.59
N ALA A 120 6.82 10.65 -9.12
CA ALA A 120 5.58 10.93 -8.37
C ALA A 120 4.94 9.65 -7.77
N ASN A 121 5.25 8.48 -8.32
CA ASN A 121 4.67 7.21 -7.89
C ASN A 121 5.59 6.41 -6.95
N LEU A 122 6.83 6.85 -6.71
CA LEU A 122 7.81 6.06 -5.99
C LEU A 122 7.46 5.82 -4.51
N CYS A 123 6.71 6.73 -3.89
CA CYS A 123 6.29 6.57 -2.49
C CYS A 123 5.31 5.43 -2.25
N MET A 124 4.44 5.15 -3.23
CA MET A 124 3.57 3.99 -3.18
C MET A 124 4.19 2.78 -3.89
N MET A 125 5.15 2.98 -4.80
CA MET A 125 5.81 1.95 -5.61
C MET A 125 7.33 2.19 -5.66
N PRO A 126 8.11 1.77 -4.65
CA PRO A 126 9.52 2.17 -4.46
C PRO A 126 10.51 1.48 -5.42
N SER A 127 10.21 1.48 -6.72
CA SER A 127 11.08 1.01 -7.79
C SER A 127 10.70 1.67 -9.12
N PRO A 128 11.59 2.48 -9.74
CA PRO A 128 11.34 3.07 -11.06
C PRO A 128 11.00 2.04 -12.14
N ARG A 129 11.69 0.89 -12.11
CA ARG A 129 11.46 -0.21 -13.06
C ARG A 129 10.09 -0.86 -12.83
N LEU A 130 9.64 -0.97 -11.59
CA LEU A 130 8.30 -1.46 -11.26
C LEU A 130 7.24 -0.52 -11.83
N VAL A 131 7.35 0.79 -11.59
CA VAL A 131 6.41 1.79 -12.14
C VAL A 131 6.33 1.68 -13.67
N ALA A 132 7.48 1.66 -14.35
CA ALA A 132 7.53 1.48 -15.81
C ALA A 132 6.84 0.19 -16.27
N ARG A 133 7.11 -0.93 -15.58
CA ARG A 133 6.53 -2.24 -15.93
C ARG A 133 5.02 -2.28 -15.69
N GLN A 134 4.52 -1.70 -14.60
CA GLN A 134 3.09 -1.71 -14.30
C GLN A 134 2.29 -0.94 -15.35
N TRP A 135 2.81 0.18 -15.85
CA TRP A 135 2.22 0.85 -17.00
C TRP A 135 2.24 -0.03 -18.25
N ALA A 136 3.44 -0.47 -18.66
CA ALA A 136 3.62 -1.15 -19.95
C ALA A 136 2.90 -2.51 -20.02
N LYS A 137 2.87 -3.25 -18.91
CA LYS A 137 2.25 -4.59 -18.85
C LYS A 137 0.76 -4.51 -18.57
N HIS A 138 0.29 -3.61 -17.70
CA HIS A 138 -1.08 -3.66 -17.18
C HIS A 138 -1.88 -2.38 -17.47
N GLY A 139 -1.32 -1.20 -17.17
CA GLY A 139 -2.01 0.07 -17.34
C GLY A 139 -2.41 0.36 -18.80
N SER A 140 -1.52 0.08 -19.75
CA SER A 140 -1.74 0.32 -21.19
C SER A 140 -2.94 -0.43 -21.77
N CYS A 141 -3.38 -1.52 -21.13
CA CYS A 141 -4.50 -2.34 -21.58
C CYS A 141 -5.88 -1.76 -21.30
N ARG A 142 -5.97 -0.72 -20.45
CA ARG A 142 -7.26 -0.12 -20.09
C ARG A 142 -7.26 1.40 -20.09
N PHE A 143 -6.10 2.01 -19.90
CA PHE A 143 -5.96 3.45 -19.75
C PHE A 143 -5.22 4.03 -20.96
N ARG A 144 -5.74 5.14 -21.49
CA ARG A 144 -5.11 5.85 -22.63
C ARG A 144 -3.81 6.55 -22.23
N ARG A 145 -3.67 6.89 -20.95
CA ARG A 145 -2.61 7.75 -20.42
C ARG A 145 -2.04 7.18 -19.10
N PRO A 146 -0.70 7.17 -18.92
CA PRO A 146 -0.08 6.73 -17.67
C PRO A 146 -0.57 7.51 -16.46
N GLU A 147 -0.73 8.83 -16.60
CA GLU A 147 -1.12 9.73 -15.51
C GLU A 147 -2.50 9.34 -14.95
N THR A 148 -3.44 8.92 -15.81
CA THR A 148 -4.75 8.45 -15.37
C THR A 148 -4.66 7.11 -14.64
N TYR A 149 -3.87 6.17 -15.15
CA TYR A 149 -3.65 4.86 -14.51
C TYR A 149 -3.08 5.03 -13.09
N PHE A 150 -2.05 5.85 -12.95
CA PHE A 150 -1.42 6.11 -11.66
C PHE A 150 -2.26 6.97 -10.74
N LYS A 151 -3.04 7.93 -11.25
CA LYS A 151 -4.01 8.69 -10.44
C LYS A 151 -5.06 7.77 -9.81
N VAL A 152 -5.65 6.85 -10.59
CA VAL A 152 -6.63 5.87 -10.06
C VAL A 152 -5.97 4.95 -9.04
N THR A 153 -4.77 4.45 -9.35
CA THR A 153 -4.00 3.59 -8.43
C THR A 153 -3.77 4.29 -7.09
N ARG A 154 -3.38 5.58 -7.14
CA ARG A 154 -3.14 6.40 -5.96
C ARG A 154 -4.39 6.66 -5.14
N ILE A 155 -5.51 7.02 -5.79
CA ILE A 155 -6.80 7.25 -5.10
C ILE A 155 -7.21 5.99 -4.31
N LEU A 156 -7.05 4.81 -4.91
CA LEU A 156 -7.35 3.55 -4.22
C LEU A 156 -6.34 3.23 -3.12
N TRP A 157 -5.05 3.52 -3.33
CA TRP A 157 -4.02 3.32 -2.31
C TRP A 157 -4.23 4.20 -1.08
N GLU A 158 -4.51 5.49 -1.30
CA GLU A 158 -4.72 6.49 -0.24
C GLU A 158 -6.05 6.32 0.49
N SER A 159 -7.02 5.59 -0.07
CA SER A 159 -8.28 5.29 0.61
C SER A 159 -8.15 4.16 1.65
N TYR A 160 -7.08 3.37 1.62
CA TYR A 160 -6.90 2.27 2.54
C TYR A 160 -6.38 2.74 3.91
N ARG A 161 -7.04 2.26 4.96
CA ARG A 161 -6.50 2.22 6.32
C ARG A 161 -5.72 0.92 6.49
N ILE A 162 -4.40 1.03 6.51
CA ILE A 162 -3.52 -0.14 6.64
C ILE A 162 -3.50 -0.61 8.10
N PRO A 163 -3.89 -1.86 8.41
CA PRO A 163 -3.80 -2.39 9.76
C PRO A 163 -2.35 -2.44 10.27
N ASP A 164 -2.18 -2.42 11.59
CA ASP A 164 -0.89 -2.67 12.23
C ASP A 164 -0.50 -4.15 12.08
N PHE A 165 0.15 -4.46 10.97
CA PHE A 165 0.65 -5.80 10.68
C PHE A 165 1.84 -6.22 11.55
N ASP A 166 2.56 -5.29 12.21
CA ASP A 166 3.58 -5.67 13.18
C ASP A 166 2.92 -6.25 14.43
N ARG A 167 1.88 -5.59 14.95
CA ARG A 167 1.08 -6.13 16.07
C ARG A 167 0.45 -7.48 15.72
N ILE A 168 -0.20 -7.59 14.55
CA ILE A 168 -0.86 -8.83 14.11
C ILE A 168 0.15 -9.96 13.93
N SER A 169 1.40 -9.66 13.53
CA SER A 169 2.45 -10.68 13.36
C SER A 169 2.79 -11.46 14.64
N ARG A 170 2.36 -10.96 15.81
CA ARG A 170 2.63 -11.50 17.14
C ARG A 170 1.47 -12.32 17.70
N GLU A 171 0.35 -12.40 17.00
CA GLU A 171 -0.79 -13.19 17.43
C GLU A 171 -0.48 -14.70 17.28
N ASP A 172 -0.71 -15.45 18.35
CA ASP A 172 -0.54 -16.90 18.34
C ASP A 172 -1.48 -17.56 17.33
N GLY A 173 -0.93 -18.48 16.54
CA GLY A 173 -1.72 -19.20 15.53
C GLY A 173 -2.22 -18.33 14.38
N LEU A 174 -1.60 -17.17 14.10
CA LEU A 174 -1.97 -16.29 12.98
C LEU A 174 -2.30 -17.07 11.69
N THR A 175 -3.44 -16.74 11.08
CA THR A 175 -3.92 -17.35 9.84
C THR A 175 -4.11 -16.33 8.73
N ALA A 176 -4.20 -16.80 7.49
CA ALA A 176 -4.55 -15.94 6.36
C ALA A 176 -5.94 -15.29 6.53
N GLY A 177 -6.91 -16.00 7.10
CA GLY A 177 -8.23 -15.45 7.40
C GLY A 177 -8.18 -14.28 8.39
N ARG A 178 -7.35 -14.40 9.44
CA ARG A 178 -7.13 -13.33 10.41
C ARG A 178 -6.51 -12.08 9.77
N ILE A 179 -5.56 -12.25 8.85
CA ILE A 179 -4.96 -11.15 8.06
C ILE A 179 -6.03 -10.43 7.21
N ARG A 180 -6.92 -11.18 6.54
CA ARG A 180 -8.03 -10.60 5.77
C ARG A 180 -8.98 -9.80 6.64
N GLN A 181 -9.40 -10.39 7.76
CA GLN A 181 -10.31 -9.76 8.71
C GLN A 181 -9.72 -8.48 9.28
N ALA A 182 -8.42 -8.46 9.58
CA ALA A 182 -7.75 -7.23 10.02
C ALA A 182 -7.87 -6.11 8.98
N PHE A 183 -7.62 -6.43 7.71
CA PHE A 183 -7.74 -5.46 6.62
C PHE A 183 -9.19 -4.99 6.44
N ALA A 184 -10.15 -5.92 6.40
CA ALA A 184 -11.58 -5.61 6.26
C ALA A 184 -12.10 -4.75 7.43
N HIS A 185 -11.76 -5.10 8.67
CA HIS A 185 -12.15 -4.35 9.86
C HIS A 185 -11.64 -2.90 9.84
N ALA A 186 -10.42 -2.67 9.35
CA ALA A 186 -9.86 -1.33 9.21
C ALA A 186 -10.55 -0.52 8.09
N ASN A 187 -11.16 -1.17 7.09
CA ASN A 187 -11.65 -0.55 5.87
C ASN A 187 -13.15 -0.81 5.65
N ARG A 188 -14.00 0.08 6.17
CA ARG A 188 -15.47 0.00 5.98
C ARG A 188 -15.80 -0.07 4.47
N GLY A 189 -16.66 -1.02 4.09
CA GLY A 189 -17.04 -1.28 2.70
C GLY A 189 -16.12 -2.23 1.94
N ILE A 190 -15.04 -2.73 2.55
CA ILE A 190 -14.23 -3.83 2.03
C ILE A 190 -14.47 -5.07 2.87
N GLU A 191 -15.25 -6.00 2.33
CA GLU A 191 -15.47 -7.30 2.96
C GLU A 191 -14.21 -8.17 2.95
N ALA A 192 -14.06 -9.06 3.94
CA ALA A 192 -12.91 -9.99 4.00
C ALA A 192 -12.81 -10.87 2.73
N SER A 193 -13.95 -11.19 2.10
CA SER A 193 -14.00 -11.95 0.84
C SER A 193 -13.40 -11.19 -0.36
N ALA A 194 -13.27 -9.87 -0.28
CA ALA A 194 -12.61 -9.02 -1.29
C ALA A 194 -11.09 -8.89 -1.08
N VAL A 195 -10.56 -9.50 -0.02
CA VAL A 195 -9.14 -9.45 0.34
C VAL A 195 -8.51 -10.83 0.12
N GLY A 196 -7.66 -10.93 -0.89
CA GLY A 196 -6.79 -12.09 -1.10
C GLY A 196 -5.50 -11.99 -0.30
N VAL A 197 -4.99 -13.13 0.16
CA VAL A 197 -3.72 -13.26 0.88
C VAL A 197 -2.83 -14.24 0.12
N LYS A 198 -1.68 -13.76 -0.32
CA LYS A 198 -0.63 -14.58 -0.93
C LYS A 198 0.50 -14.78 0.05
N LEU A 199 0.73 -16.04 0.40
CA LEU A 199 1.87 -16.48 1.20
C LEU A 199 2.99 -17.00 0.28
N ASN A 200 4.23 -16.98 0.75
CA ASN A 200 5.31 -17.77 0.16
C ASN A 200 5.17 -19.24 0.60
N GLU A 201 6.00 -20.12 0.04
CA GLU A 201 6.02 -21.56 0.35
C GLU A 201 6.29 -21.84 1.84
N ARG A 202 6.96 -20.92 2.53
CA ARG A 202 7.27 -20.99 3.97
C ARG A 202 6.16 -20.38 4.85
N GLY A 203 5.03 -19.96 4.28
CA GLY A 203 3.89 -19.36 4.97
C GLY A 203 4.00 -17.86 5.29
N TRP A 204 5.01 -17.14 4.79
CA TRP A 204 5.15 -15.70 5.05
C TRP A 204 4.33 -14.85 4.08
N LEU A 205 3.70 -13.79 4.58
CA LEU A 205 2.95 -12.82 3.80
C LEU A 205 3.83 -12.17 2.72
N LYS A 206 3.47 -12.38 1.45
CA LYS A 206 4.10 -11.72 0.30
C LYS A 206 3.29 -10.55 -0.21
N GLU A 207 1.97 -10.72 -0.30
CA GLU A 207 1.10 -9.78 -1.02
C GLU A 207 -0.35 -9.90 -0.52
N LEU A 208 -1.01 -8.75 -0.34
CA LEU A 208 -2.47 -8.66 -0.28
C LEU A 208 -3.03 -8.31 -1.65
N ARG A 209 -4.23 -8.81 -1.96
CA ARG A 209 -4.91 -8.59 -3.24
C ARG A 209 -6.31 -8.08 -3.01
N ILE A 210 -6.58 -6.81 -3.29
CA ILE A 210 -7.92 -6.24 -3.13
C ILE A 210 -8.63 -6.34 -4.47
N CYS A 211 -9.74 -7.08 -4.50
CA CYS A 211 -10.47 -7.38 -5.73
C CYS A 211 -11.60 -6.37 -5.97
N TYR A 212 -11.71 -5.92 -7.22
CA TYR A 212 -12.69 -4.94 -7.66
C TYR A 212 -13.45 -5.44 -8.87
N ASN A 213 -14.72 -5.05 -8.98
CA ASN A 213 -15.47 -5.19 -10.23
C ASN A 213 -15.08 -4.09 -11.23
N ALA A 214 -15.64 -4.14 -12.45
CA ALA A 214 -15.32 -3.17 -13.50
C ALA A 214 -15.66 -1.70 -13.16
N ARG A 215 -16.51 -1.48 -12.15
CA ARG A 215 -16.91 -0.15 -11.64
C ARG A 215 -16.10 0.28 -10.40
N PHE A 216 -14.96 -0.35 -10.15
CA PHE A 216 -14.09 -0.08 -8.99
C PHE A 216 -14.75 -0.27 -7.62
N ARG A 217 -15.82 -1.06 -7.52
CA ARG A 217 -16.38 -1.44 -6.21
C ARG A 217 -15.70 -2.71 -5.71
N PRO A 218 -15.31 -2.78 -4.42
CA PRO A 218 -14.83 -4.01 -3.82
C PRO A 218 -15.77 -5.17 -4.11
N THR A 219 -15.22 -6.31 -4.48
CA THR A 219 -15.98 -7.52 -4.81
C THR A 219 -15.21 -8.75 -4.34
N ARG A 220 -15.92 -9.85 -4.09
CA ARG A 220 -15.30 -11.13 -3.75
C ARG A 220 -14.20 -11.50 -4.75
N CYS A 221 -13.03 -11.89 -4.25
CA CYS A 221 -11.97 -12.45 -5.06
C CYS A 221 -12.34 -13.86 -5.55
N ASP A 222 -11.97 -14.20 -6.79
CA ASP A 222 -11.97 -15.61 -7.22
C ASP A 222 -10.90 -16.42 -6.48
N ALA A 223 -10.94 -17.75 -6.58
CA ALA A 223 -10.04 -18.65 -5.86
C ALA A 223 -8.55 -18.30 -6.06
N ARG A 224 -8.15 -17.94 -7.29
CA ARG A 224 -6.75 -17.61 -7.62
C ARG A 224 -6.30 -16.32 -6.95
N ARG A 225 -7.16 -15.30 -6.95
CA ARG A 225 -6.87 -14.00 -6.32
C ARG A 225 -7.02 -14.08 -4.80
N TYR A 226 -7.95 -14.88 -4.30
CA TYR A 226 -8.15 -15.12 -2.87
C TYR A 226 -6.91 -15.75 -2.25
N GLY A 227 -6.28 -16.73 -2.91
CA GLY A 227 -5.01 -17.30 -2.46
C GLY A 227 -5.17 -18.27 -1.29
N ALA A 228 -4.40 -18.09 -0.22
CA ALA A 228 -4.36 -19.01 0.93
C ALA A 228 -5.74 -19.19 1.59
N ARG A 229 -6.11 -20.41 1.97
CA ARG A 229 -7.40 -20.65 2.68
C ARG A 229 -7.39 -19.96 4.05
N ASP A 230 -8.57 -19.67 4.61
CA ASP A 230 -8.65 -18.90 5.85
C ASP A 230 -8.00 -19.59 7.06
N SER A 231 -8.07 -20.92 7.12
CA SER A 231 -7.41 -21.74 8.16
C SER A 231 -5.90 -21.92 7.95
N GLN A 232 -5.34 -21.49 6.82
CA GLN A 232 -3.92 -21.68 6.54
C GLN A 232 -3.09 -20.80 7.47
N ARG A 233 -2.14 -21.42 8.20
CA ARG A 233 -1.19 -20.71 9.05
C ARG A 233 -0.37 -19.71 8.23
N ALA A 234 -0.21 -18.52 8.78
CA ALA A 234 0.50 -17.42 8.15
C ALA A 234 1.52 -16.81 9.12
N LYS A 235 2.56 -16.22 8.56
CA LYS A 235 3.56 -15.42 9.28
C LYS A 235 3.71 -14.08 8.58
N ILE A 236 4.02 -13.04 9.33
CA ILE A 236 4.33 -11.72 8.77
C ILE A 236 5.73 -11.36 9.22
N TRP A 237 6.62 -11.07 8.26
CA TRP A 237 7.99 -10.70 8.58
C TRP A 237 8.00 -9.31 9.20
N ARG A 238 8.65 -9.21 10.37
CA ARG A 238 8.82 -7.98 11.14
C ARG A 238 10.12 -7.30 10.70
N GLY A 239 10.15 -5.98 10.74
CA GLY A 239 11.33 -5.21 10.36
C GLY A 239 11.03 -4.15 9.32
N LEU A 240 10.03 -3.32 9.64
CA LEU A 240 10.04 -1.95 9.15
C LEU A 240 11.38 -1.34 9.52
#